data_AF-A0A6J0T0P6-F1
#
_entry.id   AF-A0A6J0T0P6-F1
#
_cell.length_a   1.000
_cell.length_b   1.000
_cell.length_c   1.000
_cell.angle_alpha   90.00
_cell.angle_beta   90.00
_cell.angle_gamma   90.00
#
_symmetry.space_group_name_H-M   'P 1'
#
loop_
_entity.id
_entity.type
_entity.pdbx_description
1 polymer ?
#
loop_
_entity_poly.entity_id
_entity_poly.type
_entity_poly.pdbx_seq_one_letter_code
_entity_poly.pdbx_strand_id
1 'polypeptide(L)'
;MRVEKCYFCSSPVYPGHGVLFVRNDCKDNSFEFEKRRNEPVKYQRELWNKTVDAMKRVEEIKRKRQATFIMNRLKKGKELQKAQDITEVKQNIHLIRAPQAVKGKQLEEKMVQQLQDTMETEDSS
;
A
#
# COMPACT_ATOMS: atom_id res chain seq x y z
N MET A 1 13.19 14.47 24.90
CA MET A 1 11.94 13.72 25.13
C MET A 1 11.87 12.61 24.10
N ARG A 2 11.66 11.35 24.49
CA ARG A 2 11.74 10.19 23.58
C ARG A 2 10.34 9.71 23.22
N VAL A 3 10.13 9.40 21.94
CA VAL A 3 8.95 8.68 21.46
C VAL A 3 9.32 7.21 21.38
N GLU A 4 8.57 6.35 22.06
CA GLU A 4 8.77 4.90 22.01
C GLU A 4 7.75 4.25 21.08
N LYS A 5 8.00 3.02 20.64
CA LYS A 5 7.00 2.23 19.90
C LYS A 5 6.31 1.28 20.85
N CYS A 6 4.98 1.21 20.78
CA CYS A 6 4.21 0.23 21.54
C CYS A 6 4.59 -1.18 21.10
N TYR A 7 4.85 -2.08 22.05
CA TYR A 7 5.21 -3.46 21.74
C TYR A 7 4.12 -4.22 20.98
N PHE A 8 2.84 -3.94 21.28
CA PHE A 8 1.72 -4.67 20.69
C PHE A 8 1.35 -4.15 19.30
N CYS A 9 1.11 -2.84 19.17
CA CYS A 9 0.60 -2.25 17.93
C CYS A 9 1.67 -1.51 17.10
N SER A 10 2.94 -1.48 17.54
CA SER A 10 4.05 -0.74 16.90
C SER A 10 3.81 0.76 16.68
N SER A 11 2.74 1.32 17.26
CA SER A 11 2.36 2.73 17.13
C SER A 11 3.23 3.62 18.02
N PRO A 12 3.41 4.91 17.67
CA PRO A 12 4.20 5.84 18.48
C PRO A 12 3.50 6.14 19.81
N VAL A 13 4.27 6.08 20.91
CA VAL A 13 3.85 6.40 22.27
C VAL A 13 4.62 7.65 22.73
N TYR A 14 3.90 8.74 22.91
CA TYR A 14 4.43 10.00 23.45
C TYR A 14 4.40 9.95 24.98
N PRO A 15 5.29 10.67 25.68
CA PRO A 15 5.29 10.61 27.14
C PRO A 15 3.98 11.13 27.73
N GLY A 16 3.51 10.47 28.80
CA GLY A 16 2.20 10.72 29.40
C GLY A 16 1.04 9.95 28.75
N HIS A 17 1.27 9.16 27.69
CA HIS A 17 0.26 8.31 27.07
C HIS A 17 0.58 6.82 27.25
N GLY A 18 -0.46 6.01 27.49
CA GLY A 18 -0.38 4.55 27.58
C GLY A 18 0.05 4.03 28.96
N VAL A 19 0.19 2.71 29.04
CA VAL A 19 0.70 1.98 30.22
C VAL A 19 1.93 1.18 29.81
N LEU A 20 2.94 1.12 30.68
CA LEU A 20 4.17 0.38 30.42
C LEU A 20 4.17 -0.91 31.24
N PHE A 21 4.25 -2.06 30.58
CA PHE A 21 4.38 -3.36 31.24
C PHE A 21 5.81 -3.88 31.05
N VAL A 22 6.53 -4.07 32.16
CA VAL A 22 7.92 -4.52 32.15
C VAL A 22 7.95 -6.05 32.23
N ARG A 23 8.36 -6.72 31.15
CA ARG A 23 8.63 -8.17 31.13
C ARG A 23 10.14 -8.43 31.26
N ASN A 24 10.50 -9.60 31.82
CA ASN A 24 11.89 -9.95 32.15
C ASN A 24 12.75 -10.42 30.95
N ASP A 25 12.15 -10.60 29.77
CA ASP A 25 12.84 -11.12 28.60
C ASP A 25 12.93 -10.02 27.54
N CYS A 26 14.14 -9.53 27.24
CA CYS A 26 14.36 -8.41 26.32
C CYS A 26 15.49 -8.70 25.33
N LYS A 27 15.14 -9.13 24.11
CA LYS A 27 15.97 -8.94 22.91
C LYS A 27 15.07 -8.76 21.70
N ASP A 28 15.14 -7.59 21.06
CA ASP A 28 14.68 -7.41 19.68
C ASP A 28 15.63 -6.47 18.94
N ASN A 29 16.15 -6.95 17.80
CA ASN A 29 17.10 -6.28 16.90
C ASN A 29 16.44 -6.06 15.54
N SER A 30 15.56 -5.08 15.40
CA SER A 30 15.08 -4.66 14.08
C SER A 30 15.12 -3.14 13.98
N PHE A 31 15.58 -2.65 12.83
CA PHE A 31 15.83 -1.25 12.42
C PHE A 31 17.28 -0.74 12.58
N GLU A 32 18.03 -0.78 11.47
CA GLU A 32 19.43 -0.33 11.40
C GLU A 32 19.59 1.20 11.28
N PHE A 33 18.60 1.92 10.74
CA PHE A 33 18.61 3.40 10.71
C PHE A 33 18.02 4.04 11.97
N GLU A 34 17.09 3.34 12.63
CA GLU A 34 16.48 3.73 13.90
C GLU A 34 17.19 3.02 15.08
N LYS A 35 18.43 2.59 14.85
CA LYS A 35 19.21 1.83 15.82
C LYS A 35 19.47 2.70 17.05
N ARG A 36 19.23 2.12 18.22
CA ARG A 36 19.68 2.71 19.49
C ARG A 36 21.22 2.78 19.46
N ARG A 37 21.77 4.00 19.49
CA ARG A 37 23.21 4.20 19.65
C ARG A 37 23.53 4.10 21.14
N ASN A 38 24.28 3.08 21.52
CA ASN A 38 24.71 2.86 22.91
C ASN A 38 25.98 3.67 23.25
N GLU A 39 26.64 4.24 22.26
CA GLU A 39 27.81 5.11 22.42
C GLU A 39 27.47 6.56 22.01
N PRO A 40 27.67 7.53 22.91
CA PRO A 40 27.41 8.93 22.60
C PRO A 40 28.55 9.54 21.76
N VAL A 41 28.17 10.30 20.73
CA VAL A 41 29.11 11.10 19.93
C VAL A 41 29.17 12.52 20.49
N LYS A 42 30.37 13.12 20.55
CA LYS A 42 30.54 14.52 20.96
C LYS A 42 29.74 15.44 20.02
N TYR A 43 29.03 16.39 20.61
CA TYR A 43 28.24 17.34 19.83
C TYR A 43 29.11 18.14 18.84
N GLN A 44 28.70 18.14 17.57
CA GLN A 44 29.22 18.99 16.52
C GLN A 44 28.03 19.56 15.73
N ARG A 45 27.98 20.89 15.56
CA ARG A 45 26.84 21.57 14.94
C ARG A 45 26.64 21.19 13.48
N GLU A 46 27.73 21.12 12.72
CA GLU A 46 27.69 20.74 11.30
C GLU A 46 27.17 19.32 11.09
N LEU A 47 27.63 18.38 11.93
CA LEU A 47 27.18 16.99 11.91
C LEU A 47 25.67 16.90 12.21
N TRP A 48 25.20 17.64 13.21
CA TRP A 48 23.78 17.68 13.57
C TRP A 48 22.89 18.24 12.46
N ASN A 49 23.28 19.36 11.84
CA ASN A 49 22.52 19.97 10.75
C ASN A 49 22.41 19.02 9.56
N LYS A 50 23.54 18.43 9.12
CA LYS A 50 23.58 17.44 8.04
C LYS A 50 22.68 16.23 8.34
N THR A 51 22.65 15.79 9.60
CA THR A 51 21.82 14.66 10.05
C THR A 51 20.33 14.97 9.97
N VAL A 52 19.91 16.17 10.39
CA VAL A 52 18.50 16.60 10.33
C VAL A 52 18.01 16.67 8.88
N ASP A 53 18.82 17.22 7.97
CA ASP A 53 18.45 17.29 6.55
C ASP A 53 18.43 15.91 5.90
N ALA A 54 19.40 15.06 6.23
CA ALA A 54 19.41 13.67 5.78
C ALA A 54 18.17 12.89 6.25
N MET A 55 17.74 13.08 7.50
CA MET A 55 16.53 12.44 8.04
C MET A 55 15.28 12.77 7.22
N LYS A 56 15.06 14.05 6.89
CA LYS A 56 13.93 14.49 6.05
C LYS A 56 13.96 13.80 4.68
N ARG A 57 15.14 13.78 4.05
CA ARG A 57 15.31 13.18 2.73
C ARG A 57 15.05 11.67 2.74
N VAL A 58 15.50 10.97 3.78
CA VAL A 58 15.27 9.53 3.96
C VAL A 58 13.78 9.24 4.12
N GLU A 59 13.05 10.05 4.88
CA GLU A 59 11.62 9.89 5.10
C GLU A 59 10.81 10.06 3.80
N GLU A 60 11.14 11.06 2.99
CA GLU A 60 10.53 11.22 1.67
C GLU A 60 10.76 10.02 0.75
N ILE A 61 11.98 9.50 0.71
CA ILE A 61 12.33 8.32 -0.11
C ILE A 61 11.56 7.09 0.39
N LYS A 62 11.48 6.90 1.71
CA LYS A 62 10.74 5.79 2.32
C LYS A 62 9.27 5.86 1.97
N ARG A 63 8.63 7.04 2.11
CA ARG A 63 7.21 7.24 1.78
C ARG A 63 6.93 6.95 0.31
N LYS A 64 7.78 7.44 -0.60
CA LYS A 64 7.65 7.17 -2.05
C LYS A 64 7.75 5.68 -2.36
N ARG A 65 8.75 4.98 -1.82
CA ARG A 65 8.94 3.53 -2.03
C ARG A 65 7.80 2.69 -1.46
N GLN A 66 7.28 3.07 -0.29
CA GLN A 66 6.11 2.41 0.30
C GLN A 66 4.86 2.60 -0.56
N ALA A 67 4.62 3.82 -1.05
CA ALA A 67 3.50 4.09 -1.95
C ALA A 67 3.58 3.26 -3.24
N THR A 68 4.75 3.21 -3.88
CA THR A 68 4.93 2.37 -5.09
C THR A 68 4.73 0.88 -4.80
N PHE A 69 5.21 0.39 -3.66
CA PHE A 69 4.99 -1.00 -3.25
C PHE A 69 3.51 -1.32 -3.03
N ILE A 70 2.78 -0.42 -2.36
CA ILE A 70 1.34 -0.57 -2.13
C ILE A 70 0.59 -0.57 -3.47
N MET A 71 0.89 0.36 -4.39
CA MET A 71 0.24 0.43 -5.70
C MET A 71 0.49 -0.83 -6.53
N ASN A 72 1.73 -1.32 -6.58
CA ASN A 72 2.07 -2.55 -7.30
C ASN A 72 1.36 -3.78 -6.71
N ARG A 73 1.19 -3.82 -5.38
CA ARG A 73 0.42 -4.89 -4.71
C ARG A 73 -1.07 -4.82 -5.05
N LEU A 74 -1.65 -3.63 -5.12
CA LEU A 74 -3.07 -3.42 -5.44
C LEU A 74 -3.40 -3.66 -6.91
N LYS A 75 -2.44 -3.47 -7.84
CA LYS A 75 -2.66 -3.65 -9.29
C LYS A 75 -3.25 -5.03 -9.63
N LYS A 76 -2.74 -6.10 -9.02
CA LYS A 76 -3.22 -7.48 -9.22
C LYS A 76 -4.70 -7.68 -8.88
N GLY A 77 -5.22 -6.95 -7.90
CA GLY A 77 -6.63 -7.04 -7.52
C GLY A 77 -7.56 -6.56 -8.63
N LYS A 78 -7.15 -5.52 -9.37
CA LYS A 78 -7.95 -4.98 -10.49
C LYS A 78 -8.03 -5.97 -11.65
N GLU A 79 -6.94 -6.67 -11.96
CA GLU A 79 -6.91 -7.69 -13.02
C GLU A 79 -7.88 -8.83 -12.71
N LEU A 80 -7.87 -9.33 -11.46
CA LEU A 80 -8.80 -10.37 -11.01
C LEU A 80 -10.25 -9.89 -11.02
N GLN A 81 -10.50 -8.65 -10.58
CA GLN A 81 -11.84 -8.07 -10.60
C GLN A 81 -12.37 -7.96 -12.03
N LYS A 82 -11.59 -7.43 -12.98
CA LYS A 82 -11.96 -7.37 -14.40
C LYS A 82 -12.32 -8.75 -14.97
N ALA A 83 -11.54 -9.78 -14.66
CA ALA A 83 -11.82 -11.14 -15.11
C ALA A 83 -13.12 -11.71 -14.50
N GLN A 84 -13.40 -11.41 -13.24
CA GLN A 84 -14.65 -11.78 -12.57
C GLN A 84 -15.84 -11.05 -13.19
N ASP A 85 -15.73 -9.74 -13.42
CA ASP A 85 -16.78 -8.92 -14.03
C ASP A 85 -17.16 -9.44 -15.44
N ILE A 86 -16.16 -9.79 -16.26
CA ILE A 86 -16.38 -10.40 -17.58
C ILE A 86 -17.11 -11.74 -17.45
N THR A 87 -16.75 -12.55 -16.44
CA THR A 87 -17.38 -13.85 -16.18
C THR A 87 -18.82 -13.67 -15.72
N GLU A 88 -19.08 -12.71 -14.84
CA GLU A 88 -20.40 -12.39 -14.31
C GLU A 88 -21.34 -11.89 -15.41
N VAL A 89 -20.90 -10.97 -16.27
CA VAL A 89 -21.70 -10.50 -17.40
C VAL A 89 -22.06 -11.64 -18.36
N LYS A 90 -21.10 -12.55 -18.64
CA LYS A 90 -21.35 -13.71 -19.50
C LYS A 90 -22.37 -14.68 -18.91
N GLN A 91 -22.34 -14.92 -17.61
CA GLN A 91 -23.24 -15.85 -16.92
C GLN A 91 -24.64 -15.23 -16.70
N ASN A 92 -24.69 -13.96 -16.32
CA ASN A 92 -25.88 -13.29 -15.80
C ASN A 92 -26.52 -12.27 -16.77
N ILE A 93 -26.19 -12.35 -18.07
CA ILE A 93 -26.73 -11.44 -19.10
C ILE A 93 -28.27 -11.34 -19.11
N HIS A 94 -28.93 -12.44 -18.73
CA HIS A 94 -30.38 -12.58 -18.66
C HIS A 94 -31.06 -11.71 -17.60
N LEU A 95 -30.33 -11.24 -16.58
CA LEU A 95 -30.87 -10.34 -15.55
C LEU A 95 -31.09 -8.91 -16.06
N ILE A 96 -30.36 -8.51 -17.11
CA ILE A 96 -30.43 -7.18 -17.71
C ILE A 96 -31.43 -7.17 -18.87
N ARG A 97 -31.52 -8.29 -19.61
CA ARG A 97 -32.31 -8.38 -20.84
C ARG A 97 -33.44 -9.41 -20.73
N ALA A 98 -34.66 -8.97 -21.02
CA ALA A 98 -35.80 -9.88 -21.16
C ALA A 98 -35.53 -10.92 -22.28
N PRO A 99 -35.77 -12.22 -22.06
CA PRO A 99 -35.41 -13.30 -22.99
C PRO A 99 -35.95 -13.16 -24.42
N GLN A 100 -36.99 -12.35 -24.65
CA GLN A 100 -37.67 -12.17 -25.94
C GLN A 100 -37.15 -11.00 -26.79
N ALA A 101 -36.18 -10.21 -26.33
CA ALA A 101 -35.72 -9.02 -27.05
C ALA A 101 -34.73 -9.36 -28.20
N VAL A 102 -35.28 -9.68 -29.38
CA VAL A 102 -34.65 -10.15 -30.64
C VAL A 102 -33.35 -9.44 -31.07
N LYS A 103 -33.12 -8.17 -30.71
CA LYS A 103 -31.91 -7.40 -31.10
C LYS A 103 -30.68 -7.60 -30.20
N GLY A 104 -30.64 -8.63 -29.34
CA GLY A 104 -29.69 -8.70 -28.22
C GLY A 104 -28.30 -9.19 -28.53
N LYS A 105 -28.21 -10.31 -29.23
CA LYS A 105 -26.92 -10.98 -29.48
C LYS A 105 -25.91 -10.09 -30.21
N GLN A 106 -26.37 -9.30 -31.18
CA GLN A 106 -25.50 -8.37 -31.95
C GLN A 106 -25.01 -7.17 -31.14
N LEU A 107 -25.73 -6.76 -30.09
CA LEU A 107 -25.31 -5.68 -29.20
C LEU A 107 -24.35 -6.20 -28.14
N GLU A 108 -24.60 -7.41 -27.63
CA GLU A 108 -23.74 -8.10 -26.67
C GLU A 108 -22.34 -8.35 -27.25
N GLU A 109 -22.24 -8.85 -28.48
CA GLU A 109 -20.96 -9.04 -29.18
C GLU A 109 -20.19 -7.71 -29.35
N LYS A 110 -20.90 -6.61 -29.66
CA LYS A 110 -20.30 -5.27 -29.77
C LYS A 110 -19.80 -4.72 -28.44
N MET A 111 -20.52 -4.98 -27.35
CA MET A 111 -20.09 -4.56 -26.00
C MET A 111 -18.87 -5.36 -25.53
N VAL A 112 -18.82 -6.67 -25.83
CA VAL A 112 -17.65 -7.51 -25.55
C VAL A 112 -16.43 -7.04 -26.33
N GLN A 113 -16.58 -6.69 -27.61
CA GLN A 113 -15.50 -6.11 -28.42
C GLN A 113 -14.99 -4.79 -27.86
N GLN A 114 -15.88 -3.86 -27.48
CA GLN A 114 -15.45 -2.60 -26.86
C GLN A 114 -14.70 -2.82 -25.54
N LEU A 115 -15.13 -3.78 -24.72
CA LEU A 115 -14.42 -4.14 -23.48
C LEU A 115 -13.02 -4.69 -23.78
N GLN A 116 -12.88 -5.54 -24.80
CA GLN A 116 -11.60 -6.09 -25.25
C GLN A 116 -10.64 -4.98 -25.71
N ASP A 117 -11.11 -4.02 -26.51
CA ASP A 117 -10.31 -2.90 -27.02
C ASP A 117 -9.83 -1.98 -25.89
N THR A 118 -10.67 -1.71 -24.88
CA THR A 118 -10.27 -0.92 -23.71
C THR A 118 -9.18 -1.60 -22.88
N MET A 119 -9.17 -2.94 -22.82
CA MET A 119 -8.14 -3.70 -22.11
C MET A 119 -6.76 -3.56 -22.77
N GLU A 120 -6.68 -3.57 -24.09
CA GLU A 120 -5.40 -3.44 -24.83
C GLU A 120 -4.78 -2.03 -24.70
N THR A 121 -5.62 -1.00 -24.58
CA THR A 121 -5.16 0.39 -24.41
C THR A 121 -4.63 0.71 -23.01
N GLU A 122 -5.12 0.04 -21.96
CA GLU A 122 -4.70 0.29 -20.57
C GLU A 122 -3.39 -0.42 -20.18
N ASP A 123 -3.05 -1.53 -20.84
CA ASP A 123 -1.80 -2.27 -20.58
C ASP A 123 -0.58 -1.68 -21.33
N SER A 124 -0.83 -0.79 -22.30
CA SER A 124 0.19 -0.13 -23.14
C SER A 124 0.58 1.29 -22.69
N SER A 125 -0.08 1.84 -21.65
CA SER A 125 0.16 3.19 -21.10
C SER A 125 0.75 3.19 -19.69
#